data_AF-A0A847LQ29-F1
#
_entry.id   AF-A0A847LQ29-F1
#
_cell.length_a   1.000
_cell.length_b   1.000
_cell.length_c   1.000
_cell.angle_alpha   90.00
_cell.angle_beta   90.00
_cell.angle_gamma   90.00
#
_symmetry.space_group_name_H-M   'P 1'
#
loop_
_entity.id
_entity.type
_entity.pdbx_description
1 polymer ?
#
loop_
_entity_poly.entity_id
_entity_poly.type
_entity_poly.pdbx_seq_one_letter_code
_entity_poly.pdbx_strand_id
1 'polypeptide(L)' 'MTRTEISEVFEIHRLLDRLEQIGTPQDYYRLNHTTPDQRRRIVERLAEVLVPELQAIGVRIDS' A
#
# COMPACT_ATOMS: atom_id res chain seq x y z
N MET A 1 1.55 -14.51 -9.41
CA MET A 1 1.95 -13.33 -8.60
C MET A 1 1.40 -13.55 -7.21
N THR A 2 2.25 -13.77 -6.21
CA THR A 2 1.84 -14.17 -4.84
C THR A 2 1.31 -12.98 -4.02
N ARG A 3 0.57 -13.24 -2.93
CA ARG A 3 0.12 -12.17 -2.01
C ARG A 3 1.31 -11.41 -1.39
N THR A 4 2.41 -12.11 -1.15
CA THR A 4 3.68 -11.54 -0.68
C THR A 4 4.30 -10.63 -1.75
N GLU A 5 4.31 -11.05 -3.02
CA GLU A 5 4.82 -10.24 -4.14
C GLU A 5 3.99 -8.96 -4.36
N ILE A 6 2.66 -8.98 -4.15
CA ILE A 6 1.83 -7.77 -4.21
C ILE A 6 2.22 -6.77 -3.13
N SER A 7 2.49 -7.28 -1.93
CA SER A 7 2.93 -6.46 -0.80
C SER A 7 4.27 -5.78 -1.11
N GLU A 8 5.15 -6.45 -1.87
CA GLU A 8 6.42 -5.92 -2.35
C GLU A 8 6.26 -4.93 -3.53
N VAL A 9 5.22 -5.10 -4.37
CA VAL A 9 4.90 -4.20 -5.50
C VAL A 9 4.25 -2.89 -5.04
N PHE A 10 3.57 -2.89 -3.89
CA PHE A 10 3.15 -1.66 -3.24
C PHE A 10 4.39 -0.90 -2.75
N GLU A 11 4.97 -0.10 -3.66
CA GLU A 11 5.94 0.93 -3.30
C GLU A 11 5.24 1.95 -2.41
N ILE A 12 5.24 1.68 -1.10
CA ILE A 12 4.67 2.60 -0.11
C ILE A 12 5.26 3.98 -0.29
N HIS A 13 6.54 4.10 -0.64
CA HIS A 13 7.18 5.39 -0.93
C HIS A 13 6.44 6.16 -2.04
N ARG A 14 6.10 5.53 -3.17
CA ARG A 14 5.30 6.17 -4.21
C ARG A 14 3.88 6.51 -3.77
N LEU A 15 3.25 5.66 -2.95
CA LEU A 15 1.94 5.97 -2.39
C LEU A 15 2.01 7.20 -1.48
N LEU A 16 3.05 7.30 -0.64
CA LEU A 16 3.30 8.43 0.24
C LEU A 16 3.62 9.71 -0.55
N ASP A 17 4.44 9.62 -1.60
CA ASP A 17 4.74 10.74 -2.50
C ASP A 17 3.48 11.24 -3.24
N ARG A 18 2.56 10.33 -3.58
CA ARG A 18 1.26 10.72 -4.15
C ARG A 18 0.34 11.34 -3.12
N LEU A 19 0.33 10.84 -1.89
CA LEU A 19 -0.43 11.44 -0.78
C LEU A 19 0.10 12.83 -0.44
N GLU A 20 1.40 13.11 -0.61
CA GLU A 20 1.98 14.44 -0.50
C GLU A 20 1.35 15.45 -1.48
N GLN A 21 1.00 15.01 -2.70
CA GLN A 21 0.42 15.89 -3.73
C GLN A 21 -1.03 16.32 -3.44
N ILE A 22 -1.72 15.62 -2.54
CA ILE A 22 -3.14 15.86 -2.22
C ILE A 22 -3.40 16.14 -0.73
N GLY A 23 -2.41 15.91 0.13
CA GLY A 23 -2.47 16.09 1.57
C GLY A 23 -1.99 17.46 2.02
N THR A 24 -2.23 17.78 3.29
CA THR A 24 -1.64 18.98 3.90
C THR A 24 -0.17 18.70 4.26
N PRO A 25 0.67 19.74 4.43
CA PRO A 25 2.04 19.57 4.94
C PRO A 25 2.10 18.81 6.28
N GLN A 26 1.02 18.87 7.07
CA GLN A 26 0.89 18.17 8.34
C GLN A 26 0.63 16.67 8.17
N ASP A 27 -0.09 16.28 7.13
CA ASP A 27 -0.26 14.88 6.74
C ASP A 27 1.04 14.30 6.23
N TYR A 28 1.80 15.06 5.42
CA TYR A 28 3.14 14.68 4.98
C TYR A 28 4.09 14.42 6.16
N TYR A 29 4.08 15.30 7.17
CA TYR A 29 4.89 15.11 8.38
C TYR A 29 4.53 13.80 9.09
N ARG A 30 3.24 13.51 9.25
CA ARG A 30 2.77 12.27 9.89
C ARG A 30 3.17 11.03 9.09
N LEU A 31 3.02 11.08 7.77
CA LEU A 31 3.39 10.01 6.84
C LEU A 31 4.89 9.72 6.86
N ASN A 32 5.75 10.75 6.94
CA ASN A 32 7.20 10.57 7.04
C ASN A 32 7.67 10.03 8.39
N HIS A 33 6.91 10.25 9.46
CA HIS A 33 7.20 9.71 10.80
C HIS A 33 6.55 8.35 11.06
N THR A 34 5.95 7.73 10.04
CA THR A 34 5.37 6.38 10.15
C THR A 34 6.49 5.36 10.35
N THR A 35 6.40 4.56 11.42
CA THR A 35 7.42 3.55 11.74
C THR A 35 7.40 2.40 10.72
N PRO A 36 8.51 1.65 10.55
CA PRO A 36 8.55 0.49 9.65
C PRO A 36 7.42 -0.52 9.90
N ASP A 37 7.06 -0.77 11.17
CA ASP A 37 5.97 -1.69 11.52
C ASP A 37 4.60 -1.13 11.16
N GLN A 38 4.38 0.17 11.32
CA GLN A 38 3.14 0.82 10.88
C GLN A 38 3.02 0.76 9.35
N ARG A 39 4.12 1.00 8.62
CA ARG A 39 4.14 0.86 7.15
C ARG A 39 3.81 -0.57 6.74
N ARG A 40 4.42 -1.58 7.36
CA ARG A 40 4.13 -3.00 7.08
C ARG A 40 2.65 -3.33 7.25
N ARG A 41 2.03 -2.90 8.36
CA ARG A 41 0.59 -3.11 8.60
C ARG A 41 -0.30 -2.43 7.56
N ILE A 42 0.11 -1.25 7.06
CA ILE A 42 -0.63 -0.55 5.99
C ILE A 42 -0.55 -1.34 4.68
N VAL A 43 0.63 -1.84 4.30
CA VAL A 43 0.79 -2.70 3.10
C VAL A 43 -0.09 -3.94 3.20
N GLU A 44 0.00 -4.66 4.32
CA GLU A 44 -0.73 -5.92 4.52
C GLU A 44 -2.24 -5.71 4.37
N ARG A 45 -2.78 -4.63 4.98
CA ARG A 45 -4.19 -4.26 4.85
C ARG A 45 -4.57 -3.83 3.44
N LEU A 46 -3.71 -3.10 2.74
CA LEU A 46 -3.95 -2.72 1.35
C LEU A 46 -3.98 -3.95 0.44
N ALA A 47 -3.07 -4.91 0.65
CA ALA A 47 -3.08 -6.17 -0.08
C ALA A 47 -4.34 -6.99 0.21
N GLU A 48 -4.81 -7.04 1.47
CA GLU A 48 -6.06 -7.72 1.85
C GLU A 48 -7.28 -7.18 1.12
N VAL A 49 -7.33 -5.88 0.87
CA VAL A 49 -8.44 -5.24 0.16
C VAL A 49 -8.26 -5.33 -1.35
N LEU A 50 -7.04 -5.09 -1.86
CA LEU A 50 -6.81 -5.01 -3.31
C LEU A 50 -6.84 -6.39 -3.99
N VAL A 51 -6.33 -7.44 -3.35
CA VAL A 51 -6.30 -8.80 -3.93
C VAL A 51 -7.70 -9.28 -4.36
N PRO A 52 -8.74 -9.26 -3.51
CA PRO A 52 -10.07 -9.71 -3.92
C PRO A 52 -10.69 -8.83 -5.01
N GLU A 53 -10.46 -7.51 -4.98
CA GLU A 53 -10.93 -6.58 -6.02
C GLU A 53 -10.28 -6.89 -7.39
N LEU A 54 -8.97 -7.16 -7.40
CA LEU A 54 -8.24 -7.55 -8.60
C LEU A 54 -8.71 -8.92 -9.12
N GLN A 55 -8.96 -9.88 -8.23
CA GLN A 55 -9.52 -11.18 -8.60
C GLN A 55 -10.93 -11.03 -9.19
N ALA A 56 -11.76 -10.11 -8.67
CA ALA A 56 -13.10 -9.84 -9.16
C ALA A 56 -13.12 -9.31 -10.61
N ILE A 57 -12.10 -8.58 -11.03
CA ILE A 57 -11.93 -8.12 -12.42
C ILE A 57 -11.13 -9.10 -13.30
N GLY A 58 -10.84 -10.31 -12.80
CA GLY A 58 -10.22 -11.40 -13.56
C GLY A 58 -8.70 -11.44 -13.52
N VAL A 59 -8.04 -10.63 -12.67
CA VAL A 59 -6.58 -10.71 -12.47
C VAL A 59 -6.26 -11.90 -11.59
N ARG A 60 -5.44 -12.82 -12.09
CA ARG A 60 -4.97 -13.98 -11.32
C ARG A 60 -3.80 -13.60 -10.43
N ILE A 61 -4.05 -13.66 -9.13
CA ILE A 61 -3.09 -13.49 -8.06
C ILE A 61 -3.03 -14.84 -7.36
N ASP A 62 -1.87 -15.48 -7.41
CA ASP A 62 -1.60 -16.71 -6.70
C ASP A 62 -1.44 -16.37 -5.20
N SER A 63 -1.74 -17.33 -4.32
CA SER A 63 -1.61 -17.13 -2.88
C SER A 63 -0.15 -17.25 -2.45
#